data_AF-A0A920QQL1-F1
#
_entry.id   AF-A0A920QQL1-F1
#
_cell.length_a   1.000
_cell.length_b   1.000
_cell.length_c   1.000
_cell.angle_alpha   90.00
_cell.angle_beta   90.00
_cell.angle_gamma   90.00
#
_symmetry.space_group_name_H-M   'P 1'
#
loop_
_entity.id
_entity.type
_entity.pdbx_description
1 polymer ?
#
loop_
_entity_poly.entity_id
_entity_poly.type
_entity_poly.pdbx_seq_one_letter_code
_entity_poly.pdbx_strand_id
1 'polypeptide(L)'
;MGALQVADNTNLIRKLNNLVRSSFAFSATTTYKILSVLFPENPLEETDPYKRNILCTIKLIHDALDEDMITPTWYCPTKYQQIFDIGTIEFVLDATNLNGKSMTWNDLGGLGKYLNLITCCEELAYSCNELNHLNIDYSLKKKKFFCIHIPINLTP
;
A
#
# COMPACT_ATOMS: atom_id res chain seq x y z
N MET A 1 10.06 34.82 23.63
CA MET A 1 10.25 33.68 22.70
C MET A 1 9.25 32.60 23.10
N GLY A 2 8.26 32.24 22.27
CA GLY A 2 7.32 31.18 22.71
C GLY A 2 6.14 30.84 21.78
N ALA A 3 5.64 31.78 20.98
CA ALA A 3 4.47 31.49 20.11
C ALA A 3 4.87 31.10 18.66
N LEU A 4 5.90 31.76 18.11
CA LEU A 4 6.35 31.55 16.72
C LEU A 4 6.96 30.15 16.49
N GLN A 5 7.81 29.66 17.42
CA GLN A 5 8.43 28.33 17.30
C GLN A 5 7.42 27.17 17.39
N VAL A 6 6.33 27.32 18.16
CA VAL A 6 5.30 26.29 18.31
C VAL A 6 4.41 26.19 17.06
N ALA A 7 4.11 27.33 16.43
CA ALA A 7 3.35 27.39 15.18
C ALA A 7 4.12 26.78 13.99
N ASP A 8 5.43 27.00 13.93
CA ASP A 8 6.30 26.42 12.90
C ASP A 8 6.41 24.89 13.04
N ASN A 9 6.55 24.38 14.26
CA ASN A 9 6.59 22.94 14.52
C ASN A 9 5.27 22.24 14.13
N THR A 10 4.13 22.87 14.40
CA THR A 10 2.81 22.32 14.04
C THR A 10 2.63 22.24 12.52
N ASN A 11 3.07 23.27 11.79
CA ASN A 11 3.05 23.27 10.33
C ASN A 11 4.01 22.23 9.73
N LEU A 12 5.18 22.03 10.33
CA LEU A 12 6.15 21.02 9.89
C LEU A 12 5.58 19.60 10.08
N ILE A 13 5.00 19.30 11.24
CA ILE A 13 4.36 18.01 11.52
C ILE A 13 3.23 17.73 10.53
N ARG A 14 2.40 18.73 10.22
CA ARG A 14 1.34 18.61 9.21
C ARG A 14 1.90 18.28 7.83
N LYS A 15 2.96 18.97 7.39
CA LYS A 15 3.61 18.69 6.10
C LYS A 15 4.17 17.27 6.05
N LEU A 16 4.84 16.83 7.11
CA LEU A 16 5.36 15.47 7.22
C LEU A 16 4.25 14.41 7.16
N ASN A 17 3.15 14.62 7.88
CA ASN A 17 2.01 13.70 7.87
C ASN A 17 1.37 13.60 6.48
N ASN A 18 1.20 14.75 5.80
CA ASN A 18 0.67 14.76 4.44
C ASN A 18 1.59 14.02 3.47
N LEU A 19 2.89 14.22 3.60
CA LEU A 19 3.86 13.50 2.81
C LEU A 19 3.78 11.99 3.01
N VAL A 20 3.75 11.51 4.26
CA VAL A 20 3.61 10.08 4.56
C VAL A 20 2.33 9.50 3.95
N ARG A 21 1.19 10.22 4.09
CA ARG A 21 -0.09 9.82 3.47
C ARG A 21 0.01 9.75 1.95
N SER A 22 0.59 10.77 1.31
CA SER A 22 0.73 10.79 -0.16
C SER A 22 1.66 9.70 -0.66
N SER A 23 2.78 9.42 0.02
CA SER A 23 3.69 8.33 -0.34
C SER A 23 3.03 6.97 -0.18
N PHE A 24 2.29 6.77 0.92
CA PHE A 24 1.50 5.58 1.15
C PHE A 24 0.47 5.39 0.03
N ALA A 25 -0.37 6.39 -0.24
CA ALA A 25 -1.39 6.32 -1.27
C ALA A 25 -0.80 5.99 -2.65
N PHE A 26 0.26 6.70 -3.03
CA PHE A 26 0.95 6.46 -4.30
C PHE A 26 1.50 5.04 -4.41
N SER A 27 2.12 4.52 -3.34
CA SER A 27 2.67 3.17 -3.33
C SER A 27 1.58 2.10 -3.47
N ALA A 28 0.47 2.22 -2.72
CA ALA A 28 -0.63 1.27 -2.79
C ALA A 28 -1.28 1.29 -4.19
N THR A 29 -1.56 2.48 -4.71
CA THR A 29 -2.18 2.64 -6.02
C THR A 29 -1.30 2.12 -7.16
N THR A 30 -0.01 2.42 -7.12
CA THR A 30 0.92 1.94 -8.15
C THR A 30 1.05 0.42 -8.10
N THR A 31 1.20 -0.15 -6.90
CA THR A 31 1.32 -1.60 -6.73
C THR A 31 0.07 -2.32 -7.19
N TYR A 32 -1.13 -1.86 -6.82
CA TYR A 32 -2.37 -2.48 -7.29
C TYR A 32 -2.51 -2.39 -8.82
N LYS A 33 -2.22 -1.24 -9.43
CA LYS A 33 -2.27 -1.09 -10.89
C LYS A 33 -1.34 -2.07 -11.60
N ILE A 34 -0.11 -2.22 -11.13
CA ILE A 34 0.83 -3.21 -11.69
C ILE A 34 0.27 -4.63 -11.55
N LEU A 35 -0.19 -5.00 -10.36
CA LEU A 35 -0.72 -6.35 -10.13
C LEU A 35 -2.00 -6.62 -10.93
N SER A 36 -2.87 -5.64 -11.12
CA SER A 36 -4.09 -5.79 -11.93
C SER A 36 -3.80 -6.05 -13.42
N VAL A 37 -2.64 -5.63 -13.92
CA VAL A 37 -2.19 -5.96 -15.28
C VAL A 37 -1.63 -7.39 -15.34
N LEU A 38 -0.90 -7.81 -14.31
CA LEU A 38 -0.29 -9.14 -14.23
C LEU A 38 -1.30 -10.25 -13.87
N PHE A 39 -2.36 -9.89 -13.14
CA PHE A 39 -3.41 -10.76 -12.63
C PHE A 39 -4.77 -10.12 -12.93
N PRO A 40 -5.27 -10.24 -14.18
CA PRO A 40 -6.46 -9.51 -14.63
C PRO A 40 -7.78 -10.06 -14.07
N GLU A 41 -7.76 -11.31 -13.59
CA GLU A 41 -8.93 -11.95 -13.01
C GLU A 41 -9.31 -11.32 -11.67
N ASN A 42 -10.58 -11.50 -11.26
CA ASN A 42 -11.06 -11.02 -9.97
C ASN A 42 -10.21 -11.63 -8.84
N PRO A 43 -9.59 -10.82 -7.95
CA PRO A 43 -8.71 -11.31 -6.89
C PRO A 43 -9.31 -12.43 -6.03
N LEU A 44 -10.62 -12.41 -5.78
CA LEU A 44 -11.31 -13.44 -5.00
C LEU A 44 -11.38 -14.81 -5.67
N GLU A 45 -11.22 -14.86 -7.00
CA GLU A 45 -11.27 -16.08 -7.81
C GLU A 45 -9.90 -16.75 -7.94
N GLU A 46 -8.82 -16.10 -7.47
CA GLU A 46 -7.49 -16.69 -7.42
C GLU A 46 -7.49 -17.96 -6.55
N THR A 47 -7.02 -19.05 -7.12
CA THR A 47 -7.00 -20.38 -6.51
C THR A 47 -6.00 -20.48 -5.37
N ASP A 48 -4.82 -19.88 -5.55
CA ASP A 48 -3.74 -19.86 -4.57
C ASP A 48 -4.12 -18.93 -3.41
N PRO A 49 -4.30 -19.45 -2.17
CA PRO A 49 -4.73 -18.62 -1.04
C PRO A 49 -3.76 -17.49 -0.71
N TYR A 50 -2.44 -17.71 -0.87
CA TYR A 50 -1.43 -16.69 -0.58
C TYR A 50 -1.54 -15.53 -1.57
N LYS A 51 -1.61 -15.84 -2.87
CA LYS A 51 -1.78 -14.83 -3.92
C LYS A 51 -3.12 -14.10 -3.79
N ARG A 52 -4.21 -14.84 -3.58
CA ARG A 52 -5.55 -14.29 -3.35
C ARG A 52 -5.54 -13.28 -2.21
N ASN A 53 -4.94 -13.62 -1.07
CA ASN A 53 -4.93 -12.76 0.10
C ASN A 53 -4.13 -11.48 -0.15
N ILE A 54 -2.98 -11.56 -0.83
CA ILE A 54 -2.19 -10.39 -1.24
C ILE A 54 -3.00 -9.49 -2.20
N LEU A 55 -3.54 -10.07 -3.28
CA LEU A 55 -4.27 -9.35 -4.32
C LEU A 55 -5.54 -8.68 -3.75
N CYS A 56 -6.29 -9.39 -2.90
CA CYS A 56 -7.47 -8.82 -2.24
C CYS A 56 -7.09 -7.69 -1.28
N THR A 57 -6.04 -7.88 -0.48
CA THR A 57 -5.58 -6.87 0.48
C THR A 57 -5.17 -5.58 -0.23
N ILE A 58 -4.28 -5.66 -1.22
CA ILE A 58 -3.79 -4.47 -1.91
C ILE A 58 -4.89 -3.79 -2.72
N LYS A 59 -5.85 -4.57 -3.26
CA LYS A 59 -7.06 -4.05 -3.88
C LYS A 59 -7.90 -3.22 -2.91
N LEU A 60 -8.20 -3.76 -1.72
CA LEU A 60 -9.02 -3.06 -0.74
C LEU A 60 -8.35 -1.78 -0.24
N ILE A 61 -7.02 -1.80 -0.07
CA ILE A 61 -6.26 -0.59 0.28
C ILE A 61 -6.35 0.45 -0.85
N HIS A 62 -6.14 0.03 -2.10
CA HIS A 62 -6.30 0.90 -3.26
C HIS A 62 -7.71 1.51 -3.31
N ASP A 63 -8.76 0.69 -3.21
CA ASP A 63 -10.15 1.15 -3.31
C ASP A 63 -10.49 2.17 -2.20
N ALA A 64 -9.93 2.00 -0.99
CA ALA A 64 -10.12 2.95 0.10
C ALA A 64 -9.47 4.32 -0.18
N LEU A 65 -8.44 4.35 -1.02
CA LEU A 65 -7.63 5.54 -1.35
C LEU A 65 -8.06 6.24 -2.64
N ASP A 66 -8.71 5.51 -3.56
CA ASP A 66 -9.02 5.99 -4.91
C ASP A 66 -10.03 7.16 -4.88
N GLU A 67 -10.98 7.12 -3.94
CA GLU A 67 -11.99 8.17 -3.75
C GLU A 67 -11.47 9.38 -2.93
N ASP A 68 -10.73 9.12 -1.84
CA ASP A 68 -10.19 10.17 -0.98
C ASP A 68 -8.87 9.74 -0.31
N MET A 69 -7.77 10.35 -0.76
CA MET A 69 -6.44 10.08 -0.20
C MET A 69 -6.17 10.79 1.14
N ILE A 70 -6.97 11.81 1.50
CA ILE A 70 -6.76 12.62 2.71
C ILE A 70 -7.46 11.96 3.89
N THR A 71 -8.71 11.54 3.70
CA THR A 71 -9.54 10.87 4.70
C THR A 71 -10.12 9.56 4.15
N PRO A 72 -9.25 8.59 3.82
CA PRO A 72 -9.68 7.36 3.17
C PRO A 72 -10.64 6.56 4.04
N THR A 73 -11.63 5.99 3.38
CA THR A 73 -12.68 5.17 3.99
C THR A 73 -12.67 3.81 3.31
N TRP A 74 -12.66 2.75 4.10
CA TRP A 74 -12.70 1.39 3.60
C TRP A 74 -13.94 1.13 2.76
N TYR A 75 -13.75 0.65 1.53
CA TYR A 75 -14.79 0.10 0.70
C TYR A 75 -14.65 -1.43 0.65
N CYS A 76 -15.46 -2.14 1.42
CA CYS A 76 -15.43 -3.60 1.52
C CYS A 76 -16.82 -4.17 1.19
N PRO A 77 -17.12 -4.42 -0.10
CA PRO A 77 -18.36 -5.09 -0.51
C PRO A 77 -18.53 -6.43 0.19
N THR A 78 -19.77 -6.94 0.31
CA THR A 78 -20.08 -8.17 1.07
C THR A 78 -19.16 -9.34 0.76
N LYS A 79 -18.78 -9.55 -0.51
CA LYS A 79 -17.87 -10.63 -0.92
C LYS A 79 -16.42 -10.49 -0.40
N TYR A 80 -16.01 -9.28 -0.02
CA TYR A 80 -14.70 -8.97 0.55
C TYR A 80 -14.73 -8.84 2.09
N GLN A 81 -15.90 -8.98 2.73
CA GLN A 81 -16.03 -8.90 4.20
C GLN A 81 -15.58 -10.20 4.87
N GLN A 82 -14.28 -10.46 4.80
CA GLN A 82 -13.62 -11.65 5.32
C GLN A 82 -12.21 -11.32 5.80
N ILE A 83 -11.53 -12.32 6.37
CA ILE A 83 -10.16 -12.17 6.84
C ILE A 83 -9.20 -12.57 5.72
N PHE A 84 -8.26 -11.69 5.39
CA PHE A 84 -7.15 -11.96 4.49
C PHE A 84 -5.87 -12.09 5.31
N ASP A 85 -5.39 -13.32 5.48
CA ASP A 85 -4.22 -13.66 6.28
C ASP A 85 -3.02 -14.00 5.38
N ILE A 86 -1.94 -13.24 5.52
CA ILE A 86 -0.67 -13.43 4.83
C ILE A 86 0.35 -13.87 5.88
N GLY A 87 0.25 -15.14 6.28
CA GLY A 87 0.98 -15.69 7.42
C GLY A 87 2.50 -15.60 7.32
N THR A 88 3.08 -15.54 6.13
CA THR A 88 4.54 -15.41 5.92
C THR A 88 5.13 -14.11 6.48
N ILE A 89 4.32 -13.05 6.58
CA ILE A 89 4.71 -11.75 7.12
C ILE A 89 3.90 -11.37 8.36
N GLU A 90 3.11 -12.31 8.90
CA GLU A 90 2.18 -12.10 10.01
C GLU A 90 1.34 -10.82 9.79
N PHE A 91 0.78 -10.69 8.58
CA PHE A 91 -0.10 -9.60 8.20
C PHE A 91 -1.53 -10.15 8.09
N VAL A 92 -2.47 -9.50 8.75
CA VAL A 92 -3.89 -9.87 8.69
C VAL A 92 -4.71 -8.61 8.44
N LEU A 93 -5.47 -8.60 7.35
CA LEU A 93 -6.53 -7.63 7.12
C LEU A 93 -7.88 -8.28 7.43
N ASP A 94 -8.46 -7.93 8.57
CA ASP A 94 -9.83 -8.33 8.90
C ASP A 94 -10.83 -7.33 8.30
N ALA A 95 -11.31 -7.62 7.09
CA ALA A 95 -12.25 -6.76 6.38
C ALA A 95 -13.72 -7.02 6.75
N THR A 96 -14.02 -7.92 7.69
CA THR A 96 -15.40 -8.32 8.06
C THR A 96 -16.28 -7.13 8.45
N ASN A 97 -15.69 -6.13 9.10
CA ASN A 97 -16.42 -4.98 9.64
C ASN A 97 -15.78 -3.65 9.26
N LEU A 98 -14.99 -3.58 8.18
CA LEU A 98 -14.30 -2.36 7.79
C LEU A 98 -15.13 -1.45 6.88
N ASN A 99 -16.11 -1.98 6.14
CA ASN A 99 -16.87 -1.18 5.16
C ASN A 99 -17.46 0.11 5.76
N GLY A 100 -17.13 1.25 5.15
CA GLY A 100 -17.58 2.58 5.59
C GLY A 100 -16.81 3.17 6.78
N LYS A 101 -15.81 2.47 7.34
CA LYS A 101 -14.95 2.99 8.41
C LYS A 101 -13.75 3.73 7.85
N SER A 102 -13.29 4.75 8.59
CA SER A 102 -12.04 5.43 8.26
C SER A 102 -10.87 4.44 8.33
N MET A 103 -10.00 4.48 7.31
CA MET A 103 -8.81 3.65 7.27
C MET A 103 -7.73 4.21 8.21
N THR A 104 -7.19 3.32 9.04
CA THR A 104 -6.13 3.63 10.00
C THR A 104 -4.91 2.73 9.82
N TRP A 105 -3.75 3.17 10.31
CA TRP A 105 -2.56 2.32 10.29
C TRP A 105 -2.70 1.04 11.11
N ASN A 106 -3.58 1.02 12.11
CA ASN A 106 -3.81 -0.16 12.94
C ASN A 106 -4.48 -1.29 12.13
N ASP A 107 -5.34 -0.94 11.17
CA ASP A 107 -5.99 -1.90 10.28
C ASP A 107 -4.95 -2.66 9.41
N LEU A 108 -3.78 -2.06 9.20
CA LEU A 108 -2.68 -2.61 8.41
C LEU A 108 -1.57 -3.23 9.28
N GLY A 109 -1.72 -3.24 10.61
CA GLY A 109 -0.66 -3.65 11.53
C GLY A 109 0.54 -2.67 11.60
N GLY A 110 0.35 -1.43 11.12
CA GLY A 110 1.37 -0.38 11.08
C GLY A 110 2.23 -0.37 9.82
N LEU A 111 3.10 0.65 9.70
CA LEU A 111 3.92 0.89 8.51
C LEU A 111 4.84 -0.30 8.17
N GLY A 112 5.45 -0.94 9.18
CA GLY A 112 6.35 -2.08 8.95
C GLY A 112 5.66 -3.26 8.27
N LYS A 113 4.43 -3.58 8.71
CA LYS A 113 3.61 -4.65 8.12
C LYS A 113 3.15 -4.30 6.71
N TYR A 114 2.81 -3.03 6.46
CA TYR A 114 2.55 -2.55 5.11
C TYR A 114 3.76 -2.67 4.18
N LEU A 115 4.97 -2.33 4.63
CA LEU A 115 6.18 -2.48 3.81
C LEU A 115 6.45 -3.95 3.46
N ASN A 116 6.24 -4.87 4.40
CA ASN A 116 6.35 -6.30 4.14
C ASN A 116 5.31 -6.76 3.10
N LEU A 117 4.07 -6.25 3.16
CA LEU A 117 3.05 -6.52 2.14
C LEU A 117 3.51 -6.06 0.74
N ILE A 118 4.15 -4.88 0.65
CA ILE A 118 4.70 -4.39 -0.63
C ILE A 118 5.81 -5.32 -1.14
N THR A 119 6.65 -5.88 -0.28
CA THR A 119 7.64 -6.89 -0.68
C THR A 119 6.97 -8.17 -1.21
N CYS A 120 5.90 -8.65 -0.57
CA CYS A 120 5.14 -9.80 -1.08
C CYS A 120 4.51 -9.52 -2.47
N CYS A 121 4.00 -8.30 -2.69
CA CYS A 121 3.49 -7.87 -3.99
C CYS A 121 4.60 -7.87 -5.07
N GLU A 122 5.80 -7.41 -4.72
CA GLU A 122 6.95 -7.41 -5.63
C GLU A 122 7.39 -8.85 -5.99
N GLU A 123 7.47 -9.75 -5.01
CA GLU A 123 7.75 -11.17 -5.24
C GLU A 123 6.71 -11.81 -6.17
N LEU A 124 5.44 -11.51 -5.94
CA LEU A 124 4.34 -11.99 -6.77
C LEU A 124 4.49 -11.51 -8.22
N ALA A 125 4.82 -10.23 -8.41
CA ALA A 125 5.05 -9.65 -9.74
C ALA A 125 6.24 -10.31 -10.46
N TYR A 126 7.36 -10.58 -9.77
CA TYR A 126 8.50 -11.27 -10.37
C TYR A 126 8.15 -12.71 -10.77
N SER A 127 7.42 -13.44 -9.94
CA SER A 127 7.03 -14.82 -10.24
C SER A 127 6.18 -14.94 -11.51
N CYS A 128 5.33 -13.94 -11.78
CA CYS A 128 4.51 -13.88 -13.01
C CYS A 128 5.37 -13.60 -14.26
N ASN A 129 6.42 -12.78 -14.11
CA ASN A 129 7.30 -12.43 -15.22
C ASN A 129 8.19 -13.60 -15.67
N GLU A 130 8.71 -14.38 -14.73
CA GLU A 130 9.53 -15.57 -15.04
C GLU A 130 8.75 -16.65 -15.79
N LEU A 131 7.44 -16.73 -15.57
CA LEU A 131 6.57 -17.72 -16.21
C LEU A 131 6.07 -17.30 -17.61
N ASN A 132 6.04 -16.00 -17.92
CA ASN A 132 5.30 -15.49 -19.08
C ASN A 132 6.15 -15.01 -20.27
N HIS A 133 7.49 -15.04 -20.23
CA HIS A 133 8.36 -14.42 -21.27
C HIS A 133 7.94 -12.98 -21.65
N LEU A 134 7.19 -12.29 -20.79
CA LEU A 134 6.86 -10.89 -20.98
C LEU A 134 8.17 -10.13 -20.81
N ASN A 135 8.65 -9.57 -21.91
CA ASN A 135 9.93 -8.89 -21.97
C ASN A 135 9.81 -7.51 -21.30
N ILE A 136 9.42 -7.48 -20.03
CA ILE A 136 9.48 -6.29 -19.19
C ILE A 136 10.94 -6.21 -18.74
N ASP A 137 11.70 -5.32 -19.38
CA ASP A 137 13.10 -5.10 -19.07
C ASP A 137 13.25 -4.49 -17.66
N TYR A 138 13.63 -5.33 -16.70
CA TYR A 138 14.02 -4.94 -15.35
C TYR A 138 15.52 -4.59 -15.23
N SER A 139 16.22 -4.24 -16.32
CA SER A 139 17.64 -3.82 -16.29
C SER A 139 17.95 -2.63 -15.38
N LEU A 140 16.94 -1.99 -14.78
CA LEU A 140 17.09 -1.06 -13.66
C LEU A 140 17.46 -1.72 -12.31
N LYS A 141 17.50 -3.06 -12.20
CA LYS A 141 17.85 -3.84 -10.98
C LYS A 141 19.25 -3.62 -10.39
N LYS A 142 20.00 -2.59 -10.80
CA LYS A 142 21.23 -2.16 -10.10
C LYS A 142 21.28 -0.69 -9.67
N LYS A 143 20.24 0.12 -9.92
CA LYS A 143 20.24 1.49 -9.41
C LYS A 143 18.85 1.91 -8.93
N LYS A 144 18.80 2.13 -7.61
CA LYS A 144 17.76 2.80 -6.83
C LYS A 144 16.61 1.88 -6.46
N PHE A 145 16.66 1.44 -5.19
CA PHE A 145 15.47 1.50 -4.32
C PHE A 145 14.63 2.71 -4.72
N PHE A 146 13.30 2.56 -4.74
CA PHE A 146 12.36 3.68 -4.80
C PHE A 146 12.51 4.55 -3.54
N CYS A 147 13.67 5.19 -3.37
CA CYS A 147 13.87 6.30 -2.49
C CYS A 147 13.20 7.48 -3.20
N ILE A 148 12.03 7.88 -2.71
CA ILE A 148 11.58 9.24 -2.89
C ILE A 148 12.66 10.10 -2.22
N HIS A 149 13.62 10.59 -3.00
CA HIS A 149 14.54 11.63 -2.55
C HIS A 149 13.70 12.89 -2.39
N ILE A 150 13.24 13.12 -1.18
CA ILE A 150 12.71 14.40 -0.77
C ILE A 150 13.94 15.16 -0.31
N PRO A 151 14.44 16.16 -1.06
CA PRO A 151 15.49 17.01 -0.55
C PRO A 151 14.90 17.80 0.61
N ILE A 152 15.08 17.31 1.83
CA ILE A 152 14.87 18.11 3.02
C ILE A 152 16.13 18.96 3.16
N ASN A 153 16.15 20.11 2.47
CA ASN A 153 17.14 21.14 2.75
C ASN A 153 16.83 21.73 4.14
N LEU A 154 17.36 21.10 5.18
CA LEU A 154 17.54 21.72 6.49
C LEU A 154 18.84 22.54 6.41
N THR A 155 18.73 23.79 5.98
CA THR A 155 19.75 24.79 6.33
C THR A 155 19.50 25.28 7.75
N PRO A 156 20.55 25.49 8.56
CA PRO A 156 20.45 25.90 9.97
C PRO A 156 19.82 27.28 10.16
#